data_AF-A0A960K2B5-F1
#
_entry.id   AF-A0A960K2B5-F1
#
_cell.length_a   1.000
_cell.length_b   1.000
_cell.length_c   1.000
_cell.angle_alpha   90.00
_cell.angle_beta   90.00
_cell.angle_gamma   90.00
#
_symmetry.space_group_name_H-M   'P 1'
#
loop_
_entity.id
_entity.type
_entity.pdbx_description
1 polymer ?
#
loop_
_entity_poly.entity_id
_entity_poly.type
_entity_poly.pdbx_seq_one_letter_code
_entity_poly.pdbx_strand_id
1 'polypeptide(L)'
;MAEAMEIYRELGDAHMEGRLRLIEANLYGQESDPDSAVRCLIVASDLIDIDREPRLLLVAKQNLALGLADLERYEEAEALLPSAFELAKGTGNRLDLLRLRWTEARIDAGLGRFARAEMTLSDVKESFKGLGLPFDAALAGLELANLYSNQGRTREIKLLALELVPVFAKNELHREALAAITLFARAAAAEEATVEVVQKTLEALKKAAERG
;
A
#
# COMPACT_ATOMS: atom_id res chain seq x y z
N MET A 1 10.94 -19.32 13.41
CA MET A 1 11.31 -18.56 12.19
C MET A 1 12.82 -18.38 12.10
N ALA A 2 13.47 -17.82 13.13
CA ALA A 2 14.92 -17.68 13.21
C ALA A 2 15.70 -18.99 12.96
N GLU A 3 15.30 -20.11 13.59
CA GLU A 3 15.95 -21.42 13.39
C GLU A 3 15.91 -21.90 11.93
N ALA A 4 14.79 -21.69 11.23
CA ALA A 4 14.67 -22.08 9.82
C ALA A 4 15.53 -21.20 8.91
N MET A 5 15.68 -19.91 9.21
CA MET A 5 16.58 -19.02 8.47
C MET A 5 18.05 -19.41 8.65
N GLU A 6 18.44 -19.79 9.87
CA GLU A 6 19.81 -20.25 10.14
C GLU A 6 20.13 -21.52 9.34
N ILE A 7 19.19 -22.47 9.30
CA ILE A 7 19.34 -23.71 8.51
C ILE A 7 19.57 -23.39 7.03
N TYR A 8 18.77 -22.51 6.41
CA TYR A 8 18.96 -22.19 4.99
C TYR A 8 20.25 -21.40 4.74
N ARG A 9 20.69 -20.57 5.69
CA ARG A 9 21.98 -19.89 5.61
C ARG A 9 23.15 -20.88 5.66
N GLU A 10 23.11 -21.85 6.58
CA GLU A 10 24.11 -22.91 6.70
C GLU A 10 24.15 -23.81 5.46
N LEU A 11 22.98 -24.05 4.83
CA LEU A 11 22.86 -24.80 3.58
C LEU A 11 23.23 -23.97 2.33
N GLY A 12 23.48 -22.67 2.47
CA GLY A 12 23.80 -21.77 1.35
C GLY A 12 22.62 -21.49 0.42
N ASP A 13 21.38 -21.75 0.84
CA ASP A 13 20.18 -21.49 0.05
C ASP A 13 19.63 -20.08 0.29
N ALA A 14 20.32 -19.11 -0.31
CA ALA A 14 19.97 -17.70 -0.24
C ALA A 14 18.50 -17.44 -0.63
N HIS A 15 18.00 -18.10 -1.68
CA HIS A 15 16.63 -17.91 -2.14
C HIS A 15 15.60 -18.28 -1.08
N MET A 16 15.78 -19.41 -0.40
CA MET A 16 14.89 -19.83 0.68
C MET A 16 15.01 -18.94 1.92
N GLU A 17 16.21 -18.44 2.25
CA GLU A 17 16.36 -17.42 3.29
C GLU A 17 15.58 -16.15 2.92
N GLY A 18 15.71 -15.66 1.68
CA GLY A 18 15.00 -14.48 1.19
C GLY A 18 13.47 -14.63 1.26
N ARG A 19 12.94 -15.83 0.96
CA ARG A 19 11.52 -16.16 1.14
C ARG A 19 11.07 -16.02 2.58
N LEU A 20 11.85 -16.54 3.52
CA LEU A 20 11.53 -16.42 4.94
C LEU A 20 11.58 -14.96 5.39
N ARG A 21 12.56 -14.18 4.94
CA ARG A 21 12.65 -12.74 5.24
C ARG A 21 11.42 -11.95 4.76
N LEU A 22 10.89 -12.28 3.58
CA LEU A 22 9.65 -11.65 3.09
C LEU A 22 8.45 -12.00 3.99
N ILE A 23 8.35 -13.26 4.44
CA ILE A 23 7.30 -13.66 5.40
C ILE A 23 7.49 -12.90 6.73
N GLU A 24 8.73 -12.72 7.18
CA GLU A 24 9.07 -12.05 8.44
C GLU A 24 8.64 -10.57 8.38
N ALA A 25 8.89 -9.92 7.25
CA ALA A 25 8.45 -8.55 7.01
C ALA A 25 6.93 -8.40 7.11
N ASN A 26 6.16 -9.35 6.58
CA ASN A 26 4.70 -9.31 6.67
C ASN A 26 4.21 -9.43 8.12
N LEU A 27 4.90 -10.22 8.95
CA LEU A 27 4.59 -10.33 10.38
C LEU A 27 4.88 -9.01 11.12
N TYR A 28 6.01 -8.35 10.84
CA TYR A 28 6.29 -7.04 11.42
C TYR A 28 5.30 -5.95 10.99
N GLY A 29 4.75 -6.04 9.77
CA GLY A 29 3.64 -5.20 9.34
C GLY A 29 2.42 -5.32 10.27
N GLN A 30 2.05 -6.56 10.65
CA GLN A 30 0.95 -6.82 11.58
C GLN A 30 1.22 -6.30 13.00
N GLU A 31 2.48 -6.28 13.42
CA GLU A 31 2.92 -5.74 14.72
C GLU A 31 3.09 -4.20 14.70
N SER A 32 2.87 -3.55 13.56
CA SER A 32 3.08 -2.11 13.36
C SER A 32 4.53 -1.65 13.64
N ASP A 33 5.52 -2.48 13.29
CA ASP A 33 6.96 -2.14 13.29
C ASP A 33 7.47 -1.98 11.83
N PRO A 34 7.24 -0.80 11.22
CA PRO A 34 7.61 -0.55 9.83
C PRO A 34 9.13 -0.59 9.58
N ASP A 35 9.94 -0.21 10.58
CA ASP A 35 11.40 -0.24 10.49
C ASP A 35 11.94 -1.67 10.36
N SER A 36 11.43 -2.60 11.19
CA SER A 36 11.81 -4.02 11.11
C SER A 36 11.30 -4.67 9.83
N ALA A 37 10.10 -4.32 9.37
CA ALA A 37 9.58 -4.79 8.10
C ALA A 37 10.47 -4.36 6.93
N VAL A 38 10.86 -3.09 6.86
CA VAL A 38 11.74 -2.56 5.81
C VAL A 38 13.12 -3.25 5.83
N ARG A 39 13.71 -3.47 7.00
CA ARG A 39 14.99 -4.21 7.10
C ARG A 39 14.88 -5.63 6.52
N CYS A 40 13.80 -6.34 6.84
CA CYS A 40 13.58 -7.69 6.32
C CYS A 40 13.36 -7.67 4.79
N LEU A 41 12.64 -6.67 4.27
CA LEU A 41 12.37 -6.52 2.85
C LEU A 41 13.61 -6.18 2.01
N ILE A 42 14.56 -5.42 2.58
CA ILE A 42 15.86 -5.18 1.94
C ILE A 42 16.59 -6.52 1.76
N VAL A 43 16.75 -7.28 2.85
CA VAL A 43 17.43 -8.58 2.81
C VAL A 43 16.70 -9.56 1.88
N ALA A 44 15.37 -9.60 1.92
CA ALA A 44 14.57 -10.44 1.02
C ALA A 44 14.83 -10.08 -0.45
N SER A 45 14.85 -8.79 -0.79
CA SER A 45 15.06 -8.33 -2.17
C SER A 45 16.44 -8.65 -2.73
N ASP A 46 17.46 -8.75 -1.86
CA ASP A 46 18.83 -9.12 -2.25
C ASP A 46 19.00 -10.64 -2.43
N LEU A 47 18.24 -11.43 -1.67
CA LEU A 47 18.41 -12.89 -1.61
C LEU A 47 17.47 -13.66 -2.56
N ILE A 48 16.30 -13.10 -2.92
CA ILE A 48 15.36 -13.78 -3.80
C ILE A 48 15.89 -13.82 -5.24
N ASP A 49 16.21 -15.02 -5.69
CA ASP A 49 16.59 -15.32 -7.07
C ASP A 49 15.47 -14.99 -8.08
N ILE A 50 15.75 -14.02 -8.97
CA ILE A 50 14.85 -13.56 -10.04
C ILE A 50 14.52 -14.66 -11.05
N ASP A 51 15.46 -15.57 -11.34
CA ASP A 51 15.26 -16.61 -12.35
C ASP A 51 14.35 -17.74 -11.83
N ARG A 52 14.26 -17.89 -10.50
CA ARG A 52 13.39 -18.88 -9.86
C ARG A 52 11.98 -18.34 -9.63
N GLU A 53 11.86 -17.19 -8.99
CA GLU A 53 10.56 -16.61 -8.61
C GLU A 53 10.51 -15.09 -8.86
N PRO A 54 10.43 -14.65 -10.13
CA PRO A 54 10.47 -13.22 -10.47
C PRO A 54 9.30 -12.42 -9.87
N ARG A 55 8.13 -13.06 -9.75
CA ARG A 55 6.96 -12.45 -9.11
C ARG A 55 7.16 -12.27 -7.60
N LEU A 56 7.89 -13.17 -6.94
CA LEU A 56 8.18 -13.04 -5.52
C LEU A 56 9.12 -11.85 -5.26
N LEU A 57 10.14 -11.68 -6.11
CA LEU A 57 11.02 -10.52 -6.05
C LEU A 57 10.25 -9.22 -6.30
N LEU A 58 9.30 -9.21 -7.25
CA LEU A 58 8.40 -8.08 -7.47
C LEU A 58 7.62 -7.71 -6.20
N VAL A 59 7.03 -8.71 -5.53
CA VAL A 59 6.29 -8.49 -4.28
C VAL A 59 7.21 -7.92 -3.20
N ALA A 60 8.42 -8.46 -3.03
CA ALA A 60 9.39 -7.94 -2.07
C ALA A 60 9.74 -6.47 -2.34
N LYS A 61 10.03 -6.10 -3.60
CA LYS A 61 10.35 -4.72 -3.98
C LYS A 61 9.16 -3.76 -3.84
N GLN A 62 7.95 -4.21 -4.20
CA GLN A 62 6.76 -3.39 -4.05
C GLN A 62 6.46 -3.13 -2.56
N ASN A 63 6.57 -4.16 -1.72
CA ASN A 63 6.40 -4.03 -0.27
C ASN A 63 7.50 -3.14 0.33
N LEU A 64 8.74 -3.24 -0.15
CA LEU A 64 9.84 -2.38 0.30
C LEU A 64 9.56 -0.91 -0.06
N ALA A 65 9.17 -0.62 -1.29
CA ALA A 65 8.83 0.73 -1.73
C ALA A 65 7.66 1.30 -0.92
N LEU A 66 6.66 0.47 -0.63
CA LEU A 66 5.55 0.83 0.23
C LEU A 66 6.01 1.16 1.67
N GLY A 67 6.77 0.27 2.30
CA GLY A 67 7.26 0.48 3.67
C GLY A 67 8.18 1.70 3.79
N LEU A 68 9.01 1.95 2.79
CA LEU A 68 9.82 3.18 2.72
C LEU A 68 8.95 4.43 2.61
N ALA A 69 7.89 4.39 1.80
CA ALA A 69 6.94 5.50 1.71
C ALA A 69 6.15 5.72 3.01
N ASP A 70 5.79 4.65 3.74
CA ASP A 70 5.17 4.75 5.07
C ASP A 70 6.12 5.37 6.12
N LEU A 71 7.43 5.19 5.95
CA LEU A 71 8.48 5.84 6.74
C LEU A 71 8.90 7.22 6.21
N GLU A 72 8.15 7.78 5.26
CA GLU A 72 8.44 9.06 4.59
C GLU A 72 9.80 9.12 3.86
N ARG A 73 10.42 7.97 3.57
CA ARG A 73 11.68 7.82 2.81
C ARG A 73 11.39 7.75 1.31
N TYR A 74 10.75 8.79 0.78
CA TYR A 74 10.15 8.76 -0.55
C TYR A 74 11.17 8.65 -1.70
N GLU A 75 12.35 9.26 -1.58
CA GLU A 75 13.40 9.18 -2.60
C GLU A 75 13.98 7.76 -2.71
N GLU A 76 14.14 7.06 -1.59
CA GLU A 76 14.58 5.66 -1.58
C GLU A 76 13.50 4.74 -2.16
N ALA A 77 12.23 5.01 -1.86
CA ALA A 77 11.11 4.31 -2.45
C ALA A 77 11.04 4.52 -3.98
N GLU A 78 11.23 5.75 -4.44
CA GLU A 78 11.25 6.10 -5.87
C GLU A 78 12.35 5.33 -6.62
N ALA A 79 13.53 5.20 -6.02
CA ALA A 79 14.67 4.52 -6.65
C ALA A 79 14.39 3.05 -6.99
N LEU A 80 13.43 2.41 -6.31
CA LEU A 80 13.04 1.01 -6.53
C LEU A 80 12.09 0.84 -7.73
N LEU A 81 11.32 1.87 -8.08
CA LEU A 81 10.23 1.80 -9.05
C LEU A 81 10.67 1.29 -10.43
N PRO A 82 11.78 1.76 -11.04
CA PRO A 82 12.17 1.31 -12.38
C PRO A 82 12.35 -0.21 -12.44
N SER A 83 13.05 -0.78 -11.46
CA SER A 83 13.30 -2.23 -11.41
C SER A 83 12.02 -3.03 -11.12
N ALA A 84 11.12 -2.50 -10.29
CA ALA A 84 9.83 -3.13 -9.99
C ALA A 84 8.91 -3.10 -11.22
N PHE A 85 8.91 -2.02 -12.01
CA PHE A 85 8.10 -1.93 -13.23
C PHE A 85 8.57 -2.90 -14.31
N GLU A 86 9.88 -3.09 -14.46
CA GLU A 86 10.41 -4.10 -15.39
C GLU A 86 10.02 -5.53 -14.97
N LEU A 87 10.10 -5.85 -13.68
CA LEU A 87 9.60 -7.12 -13.15
C LEU A 87 8.10 -7.30 -13.39
N ALA A 88 7.28 -6.28 -13.10
CA ALA A 88 5.83 -6.33 -13.28
C ALA A 88 5.41 -6.51 -14.74
N LYS A 89 6.15 -5.91 -15.70
CA LYS A 89 5.94 -6.18 -17.12
C LYS A 89 6.28 -7.63 -17.46
N GLY A 90 7.40 -8.14 -16.92
CA GLY A 90 7.85 -9.52 -17.14
C GLY A 90 6.90 -10.58 -16.60
N THR A 91 6.18 -10.32 -15.49
CA THR A 91 5.17 -11.27 -14.96
C THR A 91 3.89 -11.33 -15.81
N GLY A 92 3.63 -10.32 -16.65
CA GLY A 92 2.41 -10.21 -17.45
C GLY A 92 1.13 -10.03 -16.64
N ASN A 93 1.24 -9.84 -15.31
CA ASN A 93 0.08 -9.74 -14.43
C ASN A 93 -0.37 -8.28 -14.29
N ARG A 94 -1.52 -7.97 -14.89
CA ARG A 94 -2.13 -6.64 -14.86
C ARG A 94 -2.41 -6.12 -13.44
N LEU A 95 -2.74 -7.01 -12.49
CA LEU A 95 -3.00 -6.61 -11.10
C LEU A 95 -1.71 -6.19 -10.39
N ASP A 96 -0.60 -6.88 -10.63
CA ASP A 96 0.69 -6.53 -10.02
C ASP A 96 1.16 -5.15 -10.53
N LEU A 97 1.02 -4.89 -11.85
CA LEU A 97 1.31 -3.57 -12.42
C LEU A 97 0.41 -2.46 -11.84
N LEU A 98 -0.88 -2.75 -11.65
CA LEU A 98 -1.83 -1.79 -11.08
C LEU A 98 -1.48 -1.43 -9.63
N ARG A 99 -1.12 -2.41 -8.82
CA ARG A 99 -0.68 -2.19 -7.43
C ARG A 99 0.63 -1.39 -7.38
N LEU A 100 1.56 -1.64 -8.30
CA LEU A 100 2.78 -0.85 -8.39
C LEU A 100 2.52 0.62 -8.78
N ARG A 101 1.59 0.88 -9.72
CA ARG A 101 1.16 2.26 -10.04
C ARG A 101 0.50 2.96 -8.85
N TRP A 102 -0.21 2.21 -8.00
CA TRP A 102 -0.73 2.75 -6.75
C TRP A 102 0.39 3.18 -5.80
N THR A 103 1.42 2.35 -5.63
CA THR A 103 2.62 2.69 -4.84
C THR A 103 3.34 3.91 -5.41
N GLU A 104 3.55 3.98 -6.72
CA GLU A 104 4.12 5.15 -7.42
C GLU A 104 3.36 6.43 -7.09
N ALA A 105 2.02 6.41 -7.13
CA ALA A 105 1.21 7.59 -6.84
C ALA A 105 1.36 8.08 -5.39
N ARG A 106 1.54 7.16 -4.44
CA ARG A 106 1.81 7.50 -3.03
C ARG A 106 3.19 8.12 -2.85
N ILE A 107 4.19 7.61 -3.56
CA ILE A 107 5.54 8.18 -3.58
C ILE A 107 5.52 9.59 -4.20
N ASP A 108 4.84 9.75 -5.34
CA ASP A 108 4.67 11.05 -5.98
C ASP A 108 3.96 12.06 -5.05
N ALA A 109 2.96 11.62 -4.28
CA ALA A 109 2.29 12.44 -3.29
C ALA A 109 3.27 12.92 -2.20
N GLY A 110 4.08 12.01 -1.64
CA GLY A 110 5.09 12.32 -0.63
C GLY A 110 6.19 13.26 -1.13
N LEU A 111 6.57 13.15 -2.39
CA LEU A 111 7.51 14.04 -3.08
C LEU A 111 6.88 15.38 -3.52
N GLY A 112 5.63 15.65 -3.16
CA GLY A 112 4.93 16.89 -3.50
C GLY A 112 4.47 17.00 -4.96
N ARG A 113 4.52 15.92 -5.75
CA ARG A 113 4.11 15.87 -7.16
C ARG A 113 2.61 15.64 -7.29
N PHE A 114 1.82 16.46 -6.61
CA PHE A 114 0.40 16.22 -6.36
C PHE A 114 -0.44 16.01 -7.61
N ALA A 115 -0.21 16.77 -8.69
CA ALA A 115 -0.97 16.60 -9.94
C ALA A 115 -0.76 15.22 -10.57
N ARG A 116 0.46 14.69 -10.51
CA ARG A 116 0.78 13.35 -11.02
C ARG A 116 0.15 12.29 -10.11
N ALA A 117 0.27 12.46 -8.80
CA ALA A 117 -0.34 11.56 -7.81
C ALA A 117 -1.87 11.48 -7.96
N GLU A 118 -2.55 12.62 -8.12
CA GLU A 118 -4.01 12.69 -8.30
C GLU A 118 -4.46 11.96 -9.58
N MET A 119 -3.76 12.20 -10.70
CA MET A 119 -4.05 11.54 -11.96
C MET A 119 -3.88 10.02 -11.83
N THR A 120 -2.73 9.56 -11.30
CA THR A 120 -2.45 8.14 -11.15
C THR A 120 -3.40 7.46 -10.17
N LEU A 121 -3.71 8.07 -9.02
CA LEU A 121 -4.67 7.51 -8.06
C LEU A 121 -6.09 7.42 -8.63
N SER A 122 -6.51 8.41 -9.42
CA SER A 122 -7.81 8.38 -10.10
C SER A 122 -7.90 7.22 -11.09
N ASP A 123 -6.87 7.05 -11.93
CA ASP A 123 -6.75 5.90 -12.85
C ASP A 123 -6.75 4.56 -12.10
N VAL A 124 -6.00 4.48 -11.00
CA VAL A 124 -5.86 3.28 -10.19
C VAL A 124 -7.20 2.89 -9.57
N LYS A 125 -7.90 3.85 -8.98
CA LYS A 125 -9.22 3.67 -8.36
C LYS A 125 -10.23 3.13 -9.38
N GLU A 126 -10.34 3.77 -10.56
CA GLU A 126 -11.28 3.32 -11.60
C GLU A 126 -10.88 1.95 -12.16
N SER A 127 -9.57 1.68 -12.29
CA SER A 127 -9.08 0.37 -12.72
C SER A 127 -9.44 -0.74 -11.73
N PHE A 128 -9.30 -0.51 -10.42
CA PHE A 128 -9.72 -1.48 -9.40
C PHE A 128 -11.22 -1.74 -9.44
N LYS A 129 -12.06 -0.71 -9.61
CA LYS A 129 -13.51 -0.90 -9.80
C LYS A 129 -13.80 -1.77 -11.01
N GLY A 130 -13.16 -1.48 -12.15
CA GLY A 130 -13.34 -2.26 -13.39
C GLY A 130 -12.91 -3.72 -13.28
N LEU A 131 -12.00 -4.03 -12.35
CA LEU A 131 -11.58 -5.40 -12.02
C LEU A 131 -12.44 -6.08 -10.95
N GLY A 132 -13.49 -5.42 -10.44
CA GLY A 132 -14.32 -5.98 -9.37
C GLY A 132 -13.62 -6.02 -8.01
N LEU A 133 -12.67 -5.10 -7.77
CA LEU A 133 -11.93 -4.94 -6.52
C LEU A 133 -12.38 -3.65 -5.81
N PRO A 134 -13.63 -3.57 -5.32
CA PRO A 134 -14.18 -2.33 -4.78
C PRO A 134 -13.47 -1.87 -3.51
N PHE A 135 -12.92 -2.79 -2.71
CA PHE A 135 -12.18 -2.47 -1.50
C PHE A 135 -10.86 -1.76 -1.81
N ASP A 136 -10.05 -2.30 -2.74
CA ASP A 136 -8.83 -1.63 -3.22
C ASP A 136 -9.14 -0.27 -3.85
N ALA A 137 -10.21 -0.18 -4.64
CA ALA A 137 -10.66 1.09 -5.21
C ALA A 137 -11.01 2.11 -4.11
N ALA A 138 -11.64 1.66 -3.03
CA ALA A 138 -12.00 2.53 -1.92
C ALA A 138 -10.78 3.02 -1.13
N LEU A 139 -9.77 2.16 -0.92
CA LEU A 139 -8.50 2.59 -0.33
C LEU A 139 -7.77 3.62 -1.20
N ALA A 140 -7.69 3.40 -2.52
CA ALA A 140 -7.14 4.40 -3.45
C ALA A 140 -7.94 5.72 -3.43
N GLY A 141 -9.26 5.64 -3.26
CA GLY A 141 -10.13 6.80 -3.08
C GLY A 141 -9.87 7.58 -1.78
N LEU A 142 -9.48 6.92 -0.69
CA LEU A 142 -9.07 7.60 0.54
C LEU A 142 -7.71 8.28 0.42
N GLU A 143 -6.77 7.70 -0.32
CA GLU A 143 -5.50 8.36 -0.65
C GLU A 143 -5.75 9.64 -1.48
N LEU A 144 -6.73 9.64 -2.40
CA LEU A 144 -7.19 10.87 -3.07
C LEU A 144 -7.80 11.88 -2.10
N ALA A 145 -8.62 11.43 -1.15
CA ALA A 145 -9.18 12.32 -0.13
C ALA A 145 -8.07 12.98 0.71
N ASN A 146 -6.97 12.28 0.95
CA ASN A 146 -5.81 12.80 1.67
C ASN A 146 -5.06 13.87 0.84
N LEU A 147 -4.96 13.70 -0.48
CA LEU A 147 -4.44 14.76 -1.36
C LEU A 147 -5.35 15.98 -1.36
N TYR A 148 -6.67 15.79 -1.42
CA TYR A 148 -7.64 16.88 -1.45
C TYR A 148 -7.74 17.64 -0.13
N SER A 149 -7.58 16.97 1.02
CA SER A 149 -7.59 17.64 2.33
C SER A 149 -6.40 18.59 2.48
N ASN A 150 -5.22 18.21 1.98
CA ASN A 150 -4.04 19.09 1.91
C ASN A 150 -4.24 20.33 1.01
N GLN A 151 -5.20 20.28 0.08
CA GLN A 151 -5.50 21.35 -0.88
C GLN A 151 -6.79 22.12 -0.54
N GLY A 152 -7.49 21.79 0.54
CA GLY A 152 -8.77 22.40 0.91
C GLY A 152 -9.92 22.10 -0.07
N ARG A 153 -9.82 21.03 -0.87
CA ARG A 153 -10.80 20.65 -1.90
C ARG A 153 -11.99 19.88 -1.31
N THR A 154 -12.78 20.56 -0.47
CA THR A 154 -13.85 19.97 0.35
C THR A 154 -14.96 19.31 -0.48
N ARG A 155 -15.28 19.85 -1.66
CA ARG A 155 -16.30 19.30 -2.56
C ARG A 155 -15.93 17.89 -3.03
N GLU A 156 -14.69 17.69 -3.46
CA GLU A 156 -14.18 16.41 -3.94
C GLU A 156 -14.12 15.38 -2.80
N ILE A 157 -13.71 15.80 -1.60
CA ILE A 157 -13.71 14.95 -0.40
C ILE A 157 -15.14 14.46 -0.07
N LYS A 158 -16.14 15.35 -0.16
CA LYS A 158 -17.54 15.00 0.09
C LYS A 158 -18.08 13.98 -0.92
N LEU A 159 -17.75 14.13 -2.20
CA LEU A 159 -18.12 13.16 -3.23
C LEU A 159 -17.45 11.81 -2.99
N LEU A 160 -16.16 11.79 -2.63
CA LEU A 160 -15.46 10.56 -2.26
C LEU A 160 -16.11 9.89 -1.05
N ALA A 161 -16.43 10.63 0.01
CA ALA A 161 -17.07 10.07 1.20
C ALA A 161 -18.38 9.34 0.88
N LEU A 162 -19.22 9.91 0.01
CA LEU A 162 -20.48 9.27 -0.42
C LEU A 162 -20.24 7.95 -1.17
N GLU A 163 -19.15 7.87 -1.93
CA GLU A 163 -18.78 6.67 -2.69
C GLU A 163 -18.19 5.57 -1.80
N LEU A 164 -17.42 5.95 -0.79
CA LEU A 164 -16.62 5.03 0.02
C LEU A 164 -17.42 4.31 1.10
N VAL A 165 -18.36 5.01 1.77
CA VAL A 165 -19.13 4.45 2.89
C VAL A 165 -19.86 3.15 2.53
N PRO A 166 -20.57 3.03 1.38
CA PRO A 166 -21.27 1.80 1.04
C PRO A 166 -20.36 0.61 0.78
N VAL A 167 -19.12 0.85 0.33
CA VAL A 167 -18.13 -0.20 0.11
C VAL A 167 -17.72 -0.78 1.46
N PHE A 168 -17.30 0.08 2.39
CA PHE A 168 -16.79 -0.37 3.68
C PHE A 168 -17.90 -0.98 4.58
N ALA A 169 -19.14 -0.51 4.47
CA ALA A 169 -20.27 -1.09 5.21
C ALA A 169 -20.61 -2.55 4.82
N LYS A 170 -20.26 -2.98 3.60
CA LYS A 170 -20.57 -4.33 3.09
C LYS A 170 -19.51 -5.39 3.40
N ASN A 171 -18.31 -4.99 3.82
CA ASN A 171 -17.14 -5.88 3.88
C ASN A 171 -16.87 -6.48 5.28
N GLU A 172 -17.88 -6.67 6.12
CA GLU A 172 -17.75 -7.22 7.50
C GLU A 172 -16.54 -6.65 8.29
N LEU A 173 -16.28 -5.36 8.12
CA LEU A 173 -15.09 -4.73 8.71
C LEU A 173 -15.17 -4.75 10.23
N HIS A 174 -14.00 -4.81 10.86
CA HIS A 174 -13.89 -4.59 12.29
C HIS A 174 -14.51 -3.26 12.72
N ARG A 175 -15.02 -3.23 13.95
CA ARG A 175 -15.74 -2.07 14.52
C ARG A 175 -14.97 -0.75 14.42
N GLU A 176 -13.64 -0.82 14.54
CA GLU A 176 -12.74 0.34 14.44
C GLU A 176 -12.72 0.96 13.04
N ALA A 177 -12.59 0.13 12.00
CA ALA A 177 -12.65 0.56 10.60
C ALA A 177 -14.01 1.18 10.24
N LEU A 178 -15.11 0.59 10.71
CA LEU A 178 -16.46 1.14 10.53
C LEU A 178 -16.64 2.49 11.24
N ALA A 179 -16.09 2.62 12.45
CA ALA A 179 -16.11 3.89 13.18
C ALA A 179 -15.31 4.97 12.45
N ALA A 180 -14.12 4.62 11.95
CA ALA A 180 -13.24 5.54 11.23
C ALA A 180 -13.88 6.05 9.94
N ILE A 181 -14.42 5.16 9.09
CA ILE A 181 -15.10 5.60 7.85
C ILE A 181 -16.36 6.41 8.13
N THR A 182 -17.10 6.11 9.21
CA THR A 182 -18.26 6.89 9.63
C THR A 182 -17.86 8.29 10.10
N LEU A 183 -16.77 8.40 10.86
CA LEU A 183 -16.22 9.68 11.31
C LEU A 183 -15.76 10.53 10.11
N PHE A 184 -15.01 9.94 9.18
CA PHE A 184 -14.60 10.59 7.94
C PHE A 184 -15.81 11.10 7.15
N ALA A 185 -16.86 10.29 6.98
CA ALA A 185 -18.04 10.70 6.23
C ALA A 185 -18.79 11.87 6.88
N ARG A 186 -18.88 11.89 8.22
CA ARG A 186 -19.48 13.01 8.97
C ARG A 186 -18.64 14.29 8.82
N ALA A 187 -17.33 14.19 8.98
CA ALA A 187 -16.42 15.32 8.79
C ALA A 187 -16.48 15.85 7.36
N ALA A 188 -16.50 14.99 6.36
CA ALA A 188 -16.63 15.37 4.95
C ALA A 188 -17.99 16.07 4.66
N ALA A 189 -19.06 15.60 5.28
CA ALA A 189 -20.38 16.23 5.13
C ALA A 189 -20.44 17.64 5.75
N ALA A 190 -19.74 17.84 6.87
CA ALA A 190 -19.58 19.11 7.57
C ALA A 190 -18.48 20.01 6.96
N GLU A 191 -17.76 19.55 5.92
CA GLU A 191 -16.61 20.24 5.33
C GLU A 191 -15.42 20.43 6.31
N GLU A 192 -15.35 19.56 7.32
CA GLU A 192 -14.34 19.54 8.39
C GLU A 192 -13.39 18.33 8.28
N ALA A 193 -13.36 17.66 7.12
CA ALA A 193 -12.45 16.52 6.88
C ALA A 193 -11.00 17.00 6.75
N THR A 194 -10.31 17.10 7.89
CA THR A 194 -8.90 17.45 7.95
C THR A 194 -7.99 16.31 7.48
N VAL A 195 -6.73 16.64 7.17
CA VAL A 195 -5.68 15.66 6.84
C VAL A 195 -5.59 14.57 7.92
N GLU A 196 -5.61 14.96 9.19
CA GLU A 196 -5.56 14.03 10.33
C GLU A 196 -6.73 13.04 10.34
N VAL A 197 -7.96 13.50 10.04
CA VAL A 197 -9.14 12.61 9.97
C VAL A 197 -8.98 11.59 8.84
N VAL A 198 -8.49 12.02 7.67
CA VAL A 198 -8.29 11.12 6.52
C VAL A 198 -7.17 10.12 6.82
N GLN A 199 -6.03 10.56 7.36
CA GLN A 199 -4.90 9.70 7.72
C GLN A 199 -5.29 8.63 8.75
N LYS A 200 -5.97 9.01 9.84
CA LYS A 200 -6.48 8.04 10.82
C LYS A 200 -7.46 7.04 10.22
N THR A 201 -8.25 7.48 9.23
CA THR A 201 -9.18 6.60 8.52
C THR A 201 -8.45 5.60 7.63
N LEU A 202 -7.41 6.05 6.90
CA LEU A 202 -6.53 5.18 6.12
C LEU A 202 -5.83 4.15 7.00
N GLU A 203 -5.25 4.56 8.13
CA GLU A 203 -4.57 3.65 9.06
C GLU A 203 -5.51 2.57 9.60
N ALA A 204 -6.70 2.95 10.07
CA ALA A 204 -7.69 2.02 10.59
C ALA A 204 -8.14 0.99 9.53
N LEU A 205 -8.28 1.42 8.28
CA LEU A 205 -8.72 0.56 7.19
C LEU A 205 -7.60 -0.34 6.64
N LYS A 206 -6.36 0.15 6.58
CA LYS A 206 -5.17 -0.67 6.26
C LYS A 206 -5.01 -1.80 7.28
N LYS A 207 -5.06 -1.48 8.58
CA LYS A 207 -5.02 -2.48 9.66
C LYS A 207 -6.15 -3.51 9.58
N ALA A 208 -7.35 -3.10 9.14
CA ALA A 208 -8.45 -4.03 8.94
C ALA A 208 -8.23 -4.95 7.74
N ALA A 209 -7.58 -4.47 6.68
CA ALA A 209 -7.25 -5.25 5.49
C ALA A 209 -6.15 -6.30 5.75
N GLU A 210 -5.23 -6.03 6.68
CA GLU A 210 -4.11 -6.93 7.02
C GLU A 210 -4.50 -8.06 8.00
N ARG A 211 -5.70 -7.96 8.61
CA ARG A 211 -6.21 -8.91 9.62
C ARG A 211 -7.27 -9.88 9.10
N GLY A 212 -7.79 -9.66 7.88
CA GLY A 212 -8.77 -10.53 7.21
C GLY A 212 -8.10 -11.41 6.16
#